data_AF-A0A0R1ZFV5-F1
#
_entry.id   AF-A0A0R1ZFV5-F1
#
_cell.length_a   1.000
_cell.length_b   1.000
_cell.length_c   1.000
_cell.angle_alpha   90.00
_cell.angle_beta   90.00
_cell.angle_gamma   90.00
#
_symmetry.space_group_name_H-M   'P 1'
#
loop_
_entity.id
_entity.type
_entity.pdbx_description
1 polymer ?
#
loop_
_entity_poly.entity_id
_entity_poly.type
_entity_poly.pdbx_seq_one_letter_code
_entity_poly.pdbx_strand_id
1 'polypeptide(L)'
;MISYHLGAGSLCAIKNGKSYDISMGFTPLSGAQMATRSGDVDVSLVSYIMKKLDIKSIDKMIYFLNKESGFKGVSGVSADMREVEQAAAAGNQRTKLAIELYITSIIRYIGQYIAELQGIDAITFTAGIGENGIKVR
;
A
#
# COMPACT_ATOMS: atom_id res chain seq x y z
N MET A 1 -9.68 -17.92 -1.76
CA MET A 1 -9.73 -16.84 -0.73
C MET A 1 -8.60 -15.85 -0.95
N ILE A 2 -8.80 -14.58 -0.58
CA ILE A 2 -7.74 -13.57 -0.49
C ILE A 2 -7.63 -13.14 0.98
N SER A 3 -6.41 -13.12 1.51
CA SER A 3 -6.13 -12.60 2.86
C SER A 3 -5.43 -11.26 2.75
N TYR A 4 -6.02 -10.23 3.36
CA TYR A 4 -5.43 -8.89 3.41
C TYR A 4 -4.94 -8.56 4.82
N HIS A 5 -3.62 -8.49 4.97
CA HIS A 5 -2.94 -8.17 6.22
C HIS A 5 -2.57 -6.68 6.28
N LEU A 6 -3.47 -5.91 6.88
CA LEU A 6 -3.49 -4.44 6.93
C LEU A 6 -2.62 -3.83 8.06
N GLY A 7 -1.52 -4.49 8.39
CA GLY A 7 -0.48 -4.00 9.29
C GLY A 7 0.87 -3.94 8.58
N ALA A 8 1.33 -5.11 8.10
CA ALA A 8 2.48 -5.21 7.19
C ALA A 8 2.18 -4.66 5.77
N GLY A 9 0.91 -4.59 5.36
CA GLY A 9 0.48 -4.05 4.07
C GLY A 9 0.46 -5.06 2.93
N SER A 10 0.44 -6.37 3.21
CA SER A 10 0.50 -7.43 2.18
C SER A 10 -0.86 -8.07 1.91
N LEU A 11 -1.10 -8.42 0.64
CA LEU A 11 -2.21 -9.26 0.19
C LEU A 11 -1.69 -10.63 -0.23
N CYS A 12 -2.37 -11.70 0.15
CA CYS A 12 -2.04 -13.08 -0.21
C CYS A 12 -3.24 -13.75 -0.89
N ALA A 13 -3.04 -14.24 -2.12
CA ALA A 13 -3.97 -15.13 -2.79
C ALA A 13 -3.77 -16.56 -2.26
N ILE A 14 -4.85 -17.21 -1.82
CA ILE A 14 -4.81 -18.55 -1.24
C ILE A 14 -5.68 -19.49 -2.07
N LYS A 15 -5.04 -20.53 -2.62
CA LYS A 15 -5.66 -21.57 -3.44
C LYS A 15 -5.51 -22.92 -2.75
N ASN A 16 -6.63 -23.58 -2.44
CA ASN A 16 -6.66 -24.90 -1.77
C ASN A 16 -5.82 -24.94 -0.47
N GLY A 17 -5.92 -23.88 0.34
CA GLY A 17 -5.20 -23.75 1.61
C GLY A 17 -3.70 -23.44 1.49
N LYS A 18 -3.18 -23.19 0.27
CA LYS A 18 -1.78 -22.85 0.03
C LYS A 18 -1.65 -21.43 -0.50
N SER A 19 -0.57 -20.74 -0.08
CA SER A 19 -0.19 -19.46 -0.69
C SER A 19 0.05 -19.68 -2.17
N TYR A 20 -0.70 -18.96 -2.99
CA TYR A 20 -0.62 -19.02 -4.45
C TYR A 20 0.14 -17.81 -5.00
N ASP A 21 -0.19 -16.62 -4.50
CA ASP A 21 0.51 -15.38 -4.82
C ASP A 21 0.52 -14.41 -3.62
N ILE A 22 1.46 -13.47 -3.59
CA ILE A 22 1.64 -12.47 -2.54
C ILE A 22 2.12 -11.13 -3.11
N SER A 23 1.59 -10.03 -2.58
CA SER A 23 1.79 -8.70 -3.20
C SER A 23 3.20 -8.17 -3.00
N MET A 24 3.88 -8.60 -1.93
CA MET A 24 5.28 -8.27 -1.68
C MET A 24 6.19 -9.18 -2.51
N GLY A 25 7.32 -8.65 -2.94
CA GLY A 25 8.31 -9.35 -3.74
C GLY A 25 9.54 -9.68 -2.91
N PHE A 26 10.72 -9.45 -3.51
CA PHE A 26 12.01 -9.67 -2.83
C PHE A 26 12.15 -8.88 -1.53
N THR A 27 11.49 -7.73 -1.42
CA THR A 27 11.41 -6.94 -0.18
C THR A 27 9.96 -6.56 0.12
N PRO A 28 9.66 -6.15 1.37
CA PRO A 28 8.36 -5.60 1.73
C PRO A 28 8.01 -4.24 1.11
N LEU A 29 8.80 -3.72 0.17
CA LEU A 29 8.56 -2.43 -0.49
C LEU A 29 7.56 -2.53 -1.64
N SER A 30 7.60 -3.60 -2.43
CA SER A 30 6.65 -3.81 -3.52
C SER A 30 5.29 -4.25 -2.96
N GLY A 31 4.25 -4.10 -3.76
CA GLY A 31 2.89 -4.37 -3.33
C GLY A 31 1.99 -3.15 -3.38
N ALA A 32 0.86 -3.28 -2.67
CA ALA A 32 -0.03 -2.17 -2.41
C ALA A 32 0.71 -1.05 -1.66
N GLN A 33 0.20 0.17 -1.80
CA GLN A 33 0.71 1.31 -1.04
C GLN A 33 0.53 1.05 0.45
N MET A 34 1.47 1.55 1.28
CA MET A 34 1.42 1.36 2.73
C MET A 34 1.51 2.70 3.46
N ALA A 35 1.71 2.67 4.78
CA ALA A 35 1.85 3.89 5.59
C ALA A 35 3.00 4.78 5.14
N THR A 36 4.21 4.22 5.11
CA THR A 36 5.43 4.97 4.75
C THR A 36 6.12 4.44 3.50
N ARG A 37 5.68 3.26 3.03
CA ARG A 37 6.24 2.61 1.84
C ARG A 37 5.44 2.95 0.60
N SER A 38 6.13 3.17 -0.51
CA SER A 38 5.50 3.53 -1.78
C SER A 38 4.55 2.44 -2.30
N GLY A 39 4.85 1.17 -2.06
CA GLY A 39 4.32 0.10 -2.88
C GLY A 39 4.98 0.14 -4.26
N ASP A 40 4.29 -0.42 -5.25
CA ASP A 40 4.74 -0.46 -6.63
C ASP A 40 4.97 0.95 -7.22
N VAL A 41 6.12 1.11 -7.86
CA VAL A 41 6.51 2.31 -8.61
C VAL A 41 7.27 1.90 -9.87
N ASP A 42 7.23 2.75 -10.90
CA ASP A 42 8.05 2.58 -12.09
C ASP A 42 9.55 2.64 -11.72
N VAL A 43 10.35 1.68 -12.17
CA VAL A 43 11.80 1.67 -11.95
C VAL A 43 12.47 2.93 -12.55
N SER A 44 11.94 3.42 -13.67
CA SER A 44 12.39 4.66 -14.33
C SER A 44 12.15 5.89 -13.47
N LEU A 45 11.12 5.89 -12.62
CA LEU A 45 10.86 6.95 -11.63
C LEU A 45 12.06 7.12 -10.69
N VAL A 46 12.66 6.01 -10.25
CA VAL A 46 13.80 6.02 -9.33
C VAL A 46 14.96 6.82 -9.94
N SER A 47 15.32 6.49 -11.19
CA SER A 47 16.39 7.21 -11.90
C SER A 47 16.05 8.68 -12.12
N TYR A 48 14.81 8.97 -12.52
CA TYR A 48 14.34 10.33 -12.76
C TYR A 48 14.41 11.20 -11.49
N ILE A 49 13.88 10.71 -10.36
CA ILE A 49 13.86 11.43 -9.09
C ILE A 49 15.28 11.63 -8.56
N MET A 50 16.13 10.62 -8.66
CA MET A 50 17.53 10.75 -8.23
C MET A 50 18.25 11.86 -8.99
N LYS A 51 18.07 11.94 -10.31
CA LYS A 51 18.65 13.02 -11.13
C LYS A 51 18.03 14.39 -10.80
N LYS A 52 16.71 14.46 -10.67
CA LYS A 52 15.99 15.71 -10.44
C LYS A 52 16.30 16.34 -9.08
N LEU A 53 16.48 15.53 -8.05
CA LEU A 53 16.75 15.96 -6.68
C LEU A 53 18.22 15.86 -6.28
N ASP A 54 19.10 15.60 -7.26
CA ASP A 54 20.54 15.39 -7.06
C ASP A 54 20.89 14.34 -5.98
N ILE A 55 20.09 13.28 -5.87
CA ILE A 55 20.32 12.19 -4.92
C ILE A 55 21.37 11.24 -5.51
N LYS A 56 22.58 11.27 -4.95
CA LYS A 56 23.70 10.42 -5.42
C LYS A 56 23.67 8.99 -4.88
N SER A 57 23.08 8.79 -3.70
CA SER A 57 23.04 7.47 -3.03
C SER A 57 21.74 6.73 -3.36
N ILE A 58 21.86 5.49 -3.86
CA ILE A 58 20.71 4.62 -4.07
C ILE A 58 20.02 4.25 -2.76
N ASP A 59 20.79 4.05 -1.68
CA ASP A 59 20.24 3.74 -0.35
C ASP A 59 19.38 4.88 0.18
N LYS A 60 19.75 6.13 -0.10
CA LYS A 60 18.93 7.30 0.24
C LYS A 60 17.60 7.30 -0.53
N MET A 61 17.63 6.89 -1.80
CA MET A 61 16.39 6.77 -2.58
C MET A 61 15.51 5.62 -2.08
N ILE A 62 16.10 4.47 -1.74
CA ILE A 62 15.40 3.33 -1.12
C ILE A 62 14.81 3.73 0.24
N TYR A 63 15.53 4.54 1.03
CA TYR A 63 15.01 5.11 2.27
C TYR A 63 13.76 5.96 2.03
N PHE A 64 13.77 6.85 1.03
CA PHE A 64 12.59 7.64 0.70
C PHE A 64 11.40 6.78 0.30
N LEU A 65 11.63 5.75 -0.52
CA LEU A 65 10.58 4.80 -0.90
C LEU A 65 10.04 4.00 0.29
N ASN A 66 10.83 3.78 1.35
CA ASN A 66 10.42 3.01 2.52
C ASN A 66 9.83 3.83 3.68
N LYS A 67 10.28 5.07 3.87
CA LYS A 67 10.04 5.86 5.10
C LYS A 67 9.32 7.17 4.87
N GLU A 68 9.42 7.73 3.66
CA GLU A 68 8.89 9.05 3.32
C GLU A 68 7.86 9.00 2.17
N SER A 69 7.38 7.80 1.83
CA SER A 69 6.38 7.56 0.79
C SER A 69 5.06 7.09 1.43
N GLY A 70 4.27 6.30 0.70
CA GLY A 70 3.00 5.79 1.20
C GLY A 70 1.95 6.89 1.39
N PHE A 71 0.90 6.57 2.14
CA PHE A 71 -0.12 7.58 2.45
C PHE A 71 0.43 8.70 3.35
N LYS A 72 1.51 8.46 4.12
CA LYS A 72 2.24 9.51 4.85
C LYS A 72 2.81 10.55 3.87
N GLY A 73 3.53 10.10 2.84
CA GLY A 73 4.14 10.99 1.85
C GLY A 73 3.10 11.80 1.07
N VAL A 74 2.00 11.16 0.66
CA VAL A 74 0.92 11.84 -0.07
C VAL A 74 0.17 12.83 0.82
N SER A 75 -0.26 12.38 2.02
CA SER A 75 -1.04 13.23 2.94
C SER A 75 -0.20 14.37 3.51
N GLY A 76 1.08 14.14 3.77
CA GLY A 76 1.96 15.05 4.51
C GLY A 76 1.59 15.17 5.99
N VAL A 77 0.76 14.25 6.53
CA VAL A 77 0.23 14.33 7.89
C VAL A 77 0.85 13.26 8.77
N SER A 78 0.52 11.99 8.54
CA SER A 78 0.86 10.91 9.45
C SER A 78 0.98 9.56 8.76
N ALA A 79 1.68 8.64 9.43
CA ALA A 79 1.69 7.22 9.12
C ALA A 79 0.55 6.45 9.81
N ASP A 80 -0.24 7.10 10.67
CA ASP A 80 -1.44 6.53 11.27
C ASP A 80 -2.69 6.87 10.45
N MET A 81 -3.38 5.84 9.94
CA MET A 81 -4.59 6.01 9.14
C MET A 81 -5.70 6.76 9.90
N ARG A 82 -5.77 6.64 11.23
CA ARG A 82 -6.79 7.33 12.04
C ARG A 82 -6.61 8.85 11.99
N GLU A 83 -5.38 9.31 12.08
CA GLU A 83 -5.04 10.74 11.98
C GLU A 83 -5.30 11.26 10.56
N VAL A 84 -4.99 10.45 9.55
CA VAL A 84 -5.27 10.78 8.14
C VAL A 84 -6.77 10.89 7.88
N GLU A 85 -7.58 9.95 8.40
CA GLU A 85 -9.04 9.98 8.31
C GLU A 85 -9.66 11.19 9.03
N GLN A 86 -9.16 11.53 10.22
CA GLN A 86 -9.60 12.72 10.96
C GLN A 86 -9.31 14.00 10.16
N ALA A 87 -8.10 14.13 9.62
CA ALA A 87 -7.74 15.28 8.79
C ALA A 87 -8.56 15.33 7.49
N ALA A 88 -8.87 14.18 6.89
CA ALA A 88 -9.76 14.09 5.72
C ALA A 88 -11.19 14.55 6.06
N ALA A 89 -11.71 14.15 7.22
CA ALA A 89 -13.01 14.59 7.73
C ALA A 89 -13.03 16.10 8.03
N ALA A 90 -11.91 16.67 8.46
CA ALA A 90 -11.72 18.12 8.65
C ALA A 90 -11.52 18.89 7.32
N GLY A 91 -11.62 18.23 6.16
CA GLY A 91 -11.58 18.87 4.85
C GLY A 91 -10.22 18.94 4.17
N ASN A 92 -9.18 18.32 4.73
CA ASN A 92 -7.86 18.25 4.08
C ASN A 92 -7.94 17.40 2.80
N GLN A 93 -7.64 18.02 1.66
CA GLN A 93 -7.76 17.36 0.35
C GLN A 93 -6.63 16.37 0.09
N ARG A 94 -5.43 16.62 0.62
CA ARG A 94 -4.30 15.69 0.45
C ARG A 94 -4.50 14.39 1.20
N THR A 95 -5.14 14.43 2.37
CA THR A 95 -5.44 13.20 3.14
C THR A 95 -6.56 12.39 2.48
N LYS A 96 -7.58 13.04 1.90
CA LYS A 96 -8.58 12.36 1.06
C LYS A 96 -7.93 11.64 -0.11
N LEU A 97 -7.06 12.33 -0.86
CA LEU A 97 -6.30 11.74 -1.96
C LEU A 97 -5.43 10.56 -1.49
N ALA A 98 -4.76 10.70 -0.34
CA ALA A 98 -3.92 9.65 0.22
C ALA A 98 -4.72 8.37 0.53
N ILE A 99 -5.93 8.52 1.10
CA ILE A 99 -6.85 7.40 1.36
C ILE A 99 -7.32 6.77 0.05
N GLU A 100 -7.69 7.58 -0.94
CA GLU A 100 -8.17 7.10 -2.24
C GLU A 100 -7.10 6.29 -3.00
N LEU A 101 -5.87 6.80 -3.05
CA LEU A 101 -4.75 6.10 -3.68
C LEU A 101 -4.43 4.78 -2.96
N TYR A 102 -4.47 4.81 -1.63
CA TYR A 102 -4.26 3.63 -0.81
C TYR A 102 -5.31 2.54 -1.11
N ILE A 103 -6.60 2.88 -1.04
CA ILE A 103 -7.72 1.97 -1.34
C ILE A 103 -7.63 1.47 -2.79
N THR A 104 -7.34 2.36 -3.75
CA THR A 104 -7.21 1.99 -5.16
C THR A 104 -6.09 0.96 -5.37
N SER A 105 -4.96 1.12 -4.69
CA SER A 105 -3.86 0.15 -4.78
C SER A 105 -4.27 -1.25 -4.30
N ILE A 106 -5.09 -1.32 -3.25
CA ILE A 106 -5.62 -2.57 -2.68
C ILE A 106 -6.60 -3.23 -3.65
N ILE A 107 -7.54 -2.45 -4.19
CA ILE A 107 -8.54 -2.93 -5.14
C ILE A 107 -7.86 -3.54 -6.37
N ARG A 108 -6.76 -2.94 -6.86
CA ARG A 108 -5.99 -3.48 -7.99
C ARG A 108 -5.46 -4.89 -7.71
N TYR A 109 -4.86 -5.12 -6.55
CA TYR A 109 -4.37 -6.46 -6.17
C TYR A 109 -5.50 -7.46 -5.96
N ILE A 110 -6.61 -7.04 -5.32
CA ILE A 110 -7.78 -7.91 -5.16
C ILE A 110 -8.30 -8.35 -6.55
N GLY A 111 -8.40 -7.41 -7.50
CA GLY A 111 -8.82 -7.71 -8.87
C GLY A 111 -7.88 -8.69 -9.60
N GLN A 112 -6.55 -8.49 -9.47
CA GLN A 112 -5.54 -9.41 -10.02
C GLN A 112 -5.73 -10.83 -9.47
N TYR A 113 -5.85 -10.96 -8.15
CA TYR A 113 -5.98 -12.26 -7.50
C TYR A 113 -7.32 -12.94 -7.77
N ILE A 114 -8.42 -12.20 -7.92
CA ILE A 114 -9.69 -12.78 -8.36
C ILE A 114 -9.54 -13.39 -9.76
N ALA A 115 -8.86 -12.70 -10.67
CA ALA A 115 -8.61 -13.20 -12.02
C ALA A 115 -7.72 -14.45 -12.03
N GLU A 116 -6.63 -14.44 -11.26
CA GLU A 116 -5.72 -15.58 -11.15
C GLU A 116 -6.34 -16.82 -10.49
N LEU A 117 -7.16 -16.61 -9.47
CA LEU A 117 -7.86 -17.68 -8.76
C LEU A 117 -9.10 -18.18 -9.54
N GLN A 118 -9.55 -17.45 -10.56
CA GLN A 118 -10.77 -17.70 -11.33
C GLN A 118 -12.03 -17.67 -10.46
N GLY A 119 -12.07 -16.69 -9.54
CA GLY A 119 -13.08 -16.59 -8.50
C GLY A 119 -12.51 -16.86 -7.11
N ILE A 120 -13.23 -16.43 -6.09
CA ILE A 120 -12.82 -16.56 -4.68
C ILE A 120 -14.01 -16.89 -3.80
N ASP A 121 -13.74 -17.58 -2.69
CA ASP A 121 -14.76 -17.89 -1.68
C ASP A 121 -14.97 -16.74 -0.69
N ALA A 122 -13.89 -16.01 -0.37
CA ALA A 122 -13.88 -14.98 0.66
C ALA A 122 -12.70 -14.02 0.51
N ILE A 123 -12.87 -12.82 1.07
CA ILE A 123 -11.81 -11.86 1.37
C ILE A 123 -11.76 -11.71 2.90
N THR A 124 -10.59 -11.85 3.50
CA THR A 124 -10.39 -11.63 4.92
C THR A 124 -9.56 -10.38 5.16
N PHE A 125 -9.91 -9.62 6.20
CA PHE A 125 -9.16 -8.46 6.66
C PHE A 125 -8.63 -8.75 8.06
N THR A 126 -7.35 -8.49 8.30
CA THR A 126 -6.70 -8.72 9.59
C THR A 126 -5.65 -7.64 9.87
N ALA A 127 -5.06 -7.66 11.07
CA ALA A 127 -4.11 -6.71 11.60
C ALA A 127 -4.72 -5.32 11.87
N GLY A 128 -3.88 -4.38 12.29
CA GLY A 128 -4.28 -3.09 12.85
C GLY A 128 -5.35 -2.35 12.04
N ILE A 129 -5.08 -2.01 10.77
CA ILE A 129 -6.07 -1.27 9.95
C ILE A 129 -7.22 -2.20 9.53
N GLY A 130 -6.98 -3.49 9.32
CA GLY A 130 -8.00 -4.43 8.82
C GLY A 130 -9.06 -4.76 9.85
N GLU A 131 -8.69 -4.85 11.11
CA GLU A 131 -9.61 -5.15 12.22
C GLU A 131 -10.38 -3.89 12.65
N ASN A 132 -9.73 -2.73 12.65
CA ASN A 132 -10.29 -1.50 13.24
C ASN A 132 -10.84 -0.48 12.21
N GLY A 133 -10.37 -0.53 10.96
CA GLY A 133 -10.67 0.46 9.93
C GLY A 133 -11.96 0.16 9.16
N ILE A 134 -13.12 0.46 9.76
CA ILE A 134 -14.44 0.24 9.13
C ILE A 134 -14.55 0.92 7.76
N LYS A 135 -13.97 2.11 7.59
CA LYS A 135 -14.02 2.86 6.33
C LYS A 135 -13.11 2.32 5.24
N VAL A 136 -12.08 1.56 5.63
CA VAL A 136 -11.09 0.98 4.71
C VAL A 136 -11.54 -0.37 4.17
N ARG A 137 -12.31 -1.13 4.96
CA ARG A 137 -12.93 -2.39 4.53
C ARG A 137 -14.11 -2.14 3.60
#